data_AF-A0A8T5IIX4-F1
#
_entry.id   AF-A0A8T5IIX4-F1
#
_cell.length_a   1.000
_cell.length_b   1.000
_cell.length_c   1.000
_cell.angle_alpha   90.00
_cell.angle_beta   90.00
_cell.angle_gamma   90.00
#
_symmetry.space_group_name_H-M   'P 1'
#
loop_
_entity.id
_entity.type
_entity.pdbx_description
1 polymer ?
#
loop_
_entity_poly.entity_id
_entity_poly.type
_entity_poly.pdbx_seq_one_letter_code
_entity_poly.pdbx_strand_id
1 'polypeptide(L)'
;MKRVELPKINIPKKDLTIYVLGSLKNRELIIPLAKELRKLKFKEVFDSWISPGPEADDFWRDWAKERGLNYKEALAEYAATHVFEFDNFHINRADIGVMCMPCGKSGHLELGTMLRAGKRGYILFDKEPERWDVMHQFADKIFTDKKDLIKELKTNAGKPSERDDFCHATTFFNLARRSGLDEGDSKTYVRERMQYYWEGLSRKERGELEHQYTSLMELIK
;
A
#
# COMPACT_ATOMS: atom_id res chain seq x y z
N MET A 1 30.49 7.73 3.59
CA MET A 1 29.36 8.30 4.35
C MET A 1 28.85 7.24 5.33
N LYS A 2 28.83 7.53 6.64
CA LYS A 2 28.20 6.63 7.62
C LYS A 2 26.68 6.69 7.40
N ARG A 3 26.06 5.52 7.22
CA ARG A 3 24.60 5.36 7.08
C ARG A 3 23.97 5.85 8.40
N VAL A 4 23.20 6.93 8.35
CA VAL A 4 22.47 7.45 9.52
C VAL A 4 21.27 6.53 9.71
N GLU A 5 21.25 5.75 10.80
CA GLU A 5 20.09 4.94 11.15
C GLU A 5 18.99 5.86 11.69
N LEU A 6 17.86 5.93 10.98
CA LEU A 6 16.67 6.64 11.45
C LEU A 6 15.96 5.84 12.55
N PRO A 7 15.33 6.49 13.54
CA PRO A 7 14.50 5.82 14.53
C PRO A 7 13.33 5.12 13.88
N LYS A 8 13.13 3.85 14.25
CA LYS A 8 11.99 3.05 13.79
C LYS A 8 10.75 3.48 14.57
N ILE A 9 9.97 4.41 14.02
CA ILE A 9 8.69 4.85 14.61
C ILE A 9 7.73 3.66 14.60
N ASN A 10 7.17 3.32 15.76
CA ASN A 10 6.24 2.21 15.90
C ASN A 10 4.80 2.73 16.07
N ILE A 11 3.99 2.59 15.02
CA ILE A 11 2.58 3.00 15.03
C ILE A 11 1.75 1.95 15.79
N PRO A 12 0.91 2.34 16.76
CA PRO A 12 0.05 1.37 17.44
C PRO A 12 -0.92 0.68 16.47
N LYS A 13 -1.06 -0.64 16.57
CA LYS A 13 -1.96 -1.43 15.69
C LYS A 13 -3.39 -0.90 15.64
N LYS A 14 -3.90 -0.41 16.77
CA LYS A 14 -5.26 0.15 16.90
C LYS A 14 -5.51 1.35 15.99
N ASP A 15 -4.45 1.96 15.46
CA ASP A 15 -4.52 3.13 14.59
C ASP A 15 -4.29 2.75 13.12
N LEU A 16 -3.89 1.50 12.84
CA LEU A 16 -3.58 0.99 11.50
C LEU A 16 -4.78 0.36 10.81
N THR A 17 -4.91 0.64 9.52
CA THR A 17 -5.90 0.07 8.60
C THR A 17 -5.25 -0.93 7.64
N ILE A 18 -5.81 -2.12 7.52
CA ILE A 18 -5.38 -3.13 6.54
C ILE A 18 -6.33 -3.12 5.35
N TYR A 19 -5.78 -3.06 4.13
CA TYR A 19 -6.47 -3.37 2.89
C TYR A 19 -6.13 -4.80 2.49
N VAL A 20 -7.13 -5.69 2.45
CA VAL A 20 -6.97 -7.04 1.92
C VAL A 20 -7.29 -7.02 0.43
N LEU A 21 -6.27 -7.14 -0.42
CA LEU A 21 -6.38 -7.10 -1.88
C LEU A 21 -6.52 -8.53 -2.45
N GLY A 22 -7.05 -8.66 -3.67
CA GLY A 22 -7.09 -9.96 -4.33
C GLY A 22 -7.95 -9.98 -5.58
N SER A 23 -8.81 -11.01 -5.69
CA SER A 23 -9.73 -11.19 -6.80
C SER A 23 -11.14 -11.42 -6.25
N LEU A 24 -12.15 -10.89 -6.96
CA LEU A 24 -13.57 -11.17 -6.69
C LEU A 24 -13.89 -12.67 -6.69
N LYS A 25 -13.08 -13.46 -7.40
CA LYS A 25 -13.18 -14.92 -7.50
C LYS A 25 -12.49 -15.65 -6.34
N ASN A 26 -11.62 -14.99 -5.57
CA ASN A 26 -10.84 -15.58 -4.47
C ASN A 26 -11.47 -15.32 -3.08
N ARG A 27 -12.79 -15.49 -2.99
CA ARG A 27 -13.58 -15.16 -1.78
C ARG A 27 -13.27 -16.07 -0.60
N GLU A 28 -13.04 -17.35 -0.91
CA GLU A 28 -12.78 -18.40 0.08
C GLU A 28 -11.50 -18.16 0.87
N LEU A 29 -10.52 -17.44 0.30
CA LEU A 29 -9.33 -17.01 1.03
C LEU A 29 -9.56 -15.66 1.74
N ILE A 30 -10.09 -14.67 1.01
CA ILE A 30 -10.16 -13.28 1.47
C ILE A 30 -11.09 -13.12 2.67
N ILE A 31 -12.31 -13.68 2.61
CA ILE A 31 -13.32 -13.47 3.65
C ILE A 31 -12.87 -14.09 4.99
N PRO A 32 -12.40 -15.35 5.04
CA PRO A 32 -11.89 -15.94 6.28
C PRO A 32 -10.64 -15.23 6.81
N LEU A 33 -9.73 -14.81 5.92
CA LEU A 33 -8.54 -14.04 6.33
C LEU A 33 -8.96 -12.72 6.98
N ALA A 34 -9.79 -11.92 6.34
CA ALA A 34 -10.23 -10.64 6.86
C ALA A 34 -10.97 -10.80 8.21
N LYS A 35 -11.80 -11.84 8.34
CA LYS A 35 -12.45 -12.20 9.62
C LYS A 35 -11.43 -12.50 10.73
N GLU A 36 -10.32 -13.15 10.43
CA GLU A 36 -9.26 -13.40 11.40
C GLU A 36 -8.46 -12.13 11.72
N LEU A 37 -8.14 -11.31 10.72
CA LEU A 37 -7.42 -10.05 10.90
C LEU A 37 -8.20 -9.06 11.78
N ARG A 38 -9.53 -9.02 11.66
CA ARG A 38 -10.40 -8.20 12.53
C ARG A 38 -10.25 -8.53 14.02
N LYS A 39 -9.87 -9.76 14.37
CA LYS A 39 -9.62 -10.17 15.77
C LYS A 39 -8.31 -9.59 16.34
N LEU A 40 -7.44 -9.03 15.50
CA LEU A 40 -6.12 -8.52 15.89
C LEU A 40 -6.14 -7.08 16.40
N LYS A 41 -7.33 -6.46 16.54
CA LYS A 41 -7.53 -5.10 17.05
C LYS A 41 -6.83 -4.01 16.22
N PHE A 42 -6.81 -4.19 14.91
CA PHE A 42 -6.54 -3.10 13.97
C PHE A 42 -7.66 -2.06 14.02
N LYS A 43 -7.39 -0.82 13.59
CA LYS A 43 -8.42 0.21 13.44
C LYS A 43 -9.54 -0.31 12.53
N GLU A 44 -9.12 -0.89 11.41
CA GLU A 44 -10.01 -1.41 10.38
C GLU A 44 -9.31 -2.47 9.53
N VAL A 45 -10.11 -3.42 9.04
CA VAL A 45 -9.72 -4.36 7.98
C VAL A 45 -10.74 -4.21 6.86
N PHE A 46 -10.27 -3.66 5.74
CA PHE A 46 -11.07 -3.37 4.55
C PHE A 46 -10.93 -4.48 3.51
N ASP A 47 -12.08 -5.03 3.13
CA ASP A 47 -12.27 -6.07 2.11
C ASP A 47 -13.61 -5.86 1.36
N SER A 48 -14.30 -4.73 1.58
CA SER A 48 -15.70 -4.54 1.12
C SER A 48 -15.83 -4.45 -0.39
N TRP A 49 -14.75 -4.14 -1.11
CA TRP A 49 -14.67 -4.23 -2.57
C TRP A 49 -15.06 -5.64 -3.08
N ILE A 50 -14.98 -6.67 -2.24
CA ILE A 50 -15.39 -8.03 -2.61
C ILE A 50 -16.91 -8.20 -2.70
N SER A 51 -17.72 -7.30 -2.15
CA SER A 51 -19.18 -7.47 -2.05
C SER A 51 -19.93 -7.70 -3.37
N PRO A 52 -19.55 -7.12 -4.53
CA PRO A 52 -20.28 -7.29 -5.78
C PRO A 52 -20.35 -8.73 -6.32
N GLY A 53 -19.45 -9.61 -5.88
CA GLY A 53 -19.44 -11.03 -6.28
C GLY A 53 -18.49 -11.35 -7.45
N PRO A 54 -18.26 -12.65 -7.71
CA PRO A 54 -17.23 -13.11 -8.64
C PRO A 54 -17.50 -12.79 -10.12
N GLU A 55 -18.76 -12.57 -10.49
CA GLU A 55 -19.18 -12.25 -11.86
C GLU A 55 -19.37 -10.75 -12.12
N ALA A 56 -19.09 -9.86 -11.16
CA ALA A 56 -19.40 -8.43 -11.29
C ALA A 56 -18.74 -7.80 -12.54
N ASP A 57 -17.48 -8.11 -12.80
CA ASP A 57 -16.75 -7.63 -13.98
C ASP A 57 -17.31 -8.22 -15.28
N ASP A 58 -17.80 -9.47 -15.24
CA ASP A 58 -18.39 -10.15 -16.39
C ASP A 58 -19.73 -9.49 -16.76
N PHE A 59 -20.59 -9.21 -15.77
CA PHE A 59 -21.84 -8.49 -15.97
C PHE A 59 -21.63 -7.07 -16.49
N TRP A 60 -20.68 -6.32 -15.91
CA TRP A 60 -20.34 -4.98 -16.39
C TRP A 60 -19.86 -4.99 -17.84
N ARG A 61 -18.96 -5.93 -18.18
CA ARG A 61 -18.45 -6.10 -19.54
C ARG A 61 -19.58 -6.39 -20.54
N ASP A 62 -20.45 -7.33 -20.22
CA ASP A 62 -21.49 -7.79 -21.15
C ASP A 62 -22.55 -6.70 -21.35
N TRP A 63 -22.96 -6.03 -20.27
CA TRP A 63 -23.81 -4.83 -20.34
C TRP A 63 -23.18 -3.72 -21.20
N ALA A 64 -21.88 -3.44 -21.05
CA ALA A 64 -21.20 -2.41 -21.84
C ALA A 64 -21.14 -2.78 -23.34
N LYS A 65 -20.93 -4.06 -23.66
CA LYS A 65 -20.96 -4.56 -25.04
C LYS A 65 -22.35 -4.48 -25.66
N GLU A 66 -23.41 -4.81 -24.93
CA GLU A 66 -24.79 -4.66 -25.39
C GLU A 66 -25.14 -3.21 -25.72
N ARG A 67 -24.52 -2.27 -24.98
CA ARG A 67 -24.58 -0.83 -25.23
C ARG A 67 -23.74 -0.35 -26.42
N GLY A 68 -22.98 -1.23 -27.05
CA GLY A 68 -22.08 -0.91 -28.16
C GLY A 68 -20.78 -0.20 -27.75
N LEU A 69 -20.44 -0.20 -26.45
CA LEU A 69 -19.23 0.45 -25.96
C LEU A 69 -18.02 -0.46 -26.14
N ASN A 70 -16.89 0.14 -26.53
CA ASN A 70 -15.60 -0.52 -26.40
C ASN A 70 -15.04 -0.40 -24.97
N TYR A 71 -13.96 -1.12 -24.67
CA TYR A 71 -13.37 -1.13 -23.33
C TYR A 71 -12.95 0.26 -22.81
N LYS A 72 -12.38 1.11 -23.68
CA LYS A 72 -11.93 2.45 -23.29
C LYS A 72 -13.11 3.35 -22.94
N GLU A 73 -14.20 3.25 -23.71
CA GLU A 73 -15.44 3.98 -23.43
C GLU A 73 -16.09 3.47 -22.15
N ALA A 74 -16.19 2.15 -21.97
CA ALA A 74 -16.74 1.53 -20.77
C ALA A 74 -15.99 1.95 -19.49
N LEU A 75 -14.66 2.10 -19.55
CA LEU A 75 -13.85 2.60 -18.42
C LEU A 75 -14.15 4.06 -18.05
N ALA A 76 -14.58 4.88 -19.02
CA ALA A 76 -14.91 6.28 -18.81
C ALA A 76 -16.35 6.49 -18.29
N GLU A 77 -17.17 5.43 -18.26
CA GLU A 77 -18.53 5.49 -17.76
C GLU A 77 -18.59 5.70 -16.24
N TYR A 78 -19.70 6.27 -15.76
CA TYR A 78 -19.91 6.56 -14.35
C TYR A 78 -19.77 5.34 -13.43
N ALA A 79 -20.24 4.17 -13.86
CA ALA A 79 -20.14 2.96 -13.04
C ALA A 79 -18.67 2.56 -12.80
N ALA A 80 -17.85 2.53 -13.86
CA ALA A 80 -16.44 2.14 -13.76
C ALA A 80 -15.61 3.17 -13.00
N THR A 81 -15.84 4.46 -13.26
CA THR A 81 -15.14 5.56 -12.58
C THR A 81 -15.46 5.61 -11.08
N HIS A 82 -16.72 5.41 -10.68
CA HIS A 82 -17.07 5.38 -9.25
C HIS A 82 -16.49 4.16 -8.52
N VAL A 83 -16.47 2.98 -9.15
CA VAL A 83 -15.83 1.79 -8.56
C VAL A 83 -14.33 2.02 -8.40
N PHE A 84 -13.69 2.58 -9.42
CA PHE A 84 -12.27 2.96 -9.35
C PHE A 84 -11.99 3.95 -8.20
N GLU A 85 -12.78 5.02 -8.08
CA GLU A 85 -12.57 6.03 -7.02
C GLU A 85 -12.84 5.45 -5.62
N PHE A 86 -13.80 4.53 -5.50
CA PHE A 86 -14.03 3.79 -4.27
C PHE A 86 -12.76 3.01 -3.87
N ASP A 87 -12.23 2.17 -4.75
CA ASP A 87 -11.02 1.39 -4.45
C ASP A 87 -9.81 2.32 -4.20
N ASN A 88 -9.62 3.35 -5.02
CA ASN A 88 -8.55 4.34 -4.90
C ASN A 88 -8.57 5.06 -3.54
N PHE A 89 -9.74 5.49 -3.07
CA PHE A 89 -9.91 6.08 -1.73
C PHE A 89 -9.41 5.13 -0.64
N HIS A 90 -9.79 3.85 -0.72
CA HIS A 90 -9.41 2.85 0.26
C HIS A 90 -7.91 2.49 0.18
N ILE A 91 -7.33 2.42 -1.02
CA ILE A 91 -5.88 2.22 -1.24
C ILE A 91 -5.10 3.35 -0.60
N ASN A 92 -5.56 4.59 -0.76
CA ASN A 92 -4.86 5.79 -0.27
C ASN A 92 -4.92 5.94 1.25
N ARG A 93 -6.02 5.54 1.90
CA ARG A 93 -6.16 5.67 3.37
C ARG A 93 -5.63 4.48 4.17
N ALA A 94 -5.47 3.31 3.57
CA ALA A 94 -4.97 2.12 4.28
C ALA A 94 -3.46 2.22 4.55
N ASP A 95 -2.97 1.58 5.61
CA ASP A 95 -1.56 1.62 6.01
C ASP A 95 -0.78 0.38 5.56
N ILE A 96 -1.49 -0.75 5.42
CA ILE A 96 -0.92 -2.05 5.08
C ILE A 96 -1.74 -2.70 3.99
N GLY A 97 -1.08 -3.16 2.92
CA GLY A 97 -1.67 -4.00 1.88
C GLY A 97 -1.37 -5.48 2.11
N VAL A 98 -2.38 -6.34 2.02
CA VAL A 98 -2.23 -7.80 2.03
C VAL A 98 -2.89 -8.37 0.78
N MET A 99 -2.08 -8.71 -0.23
CA MET A 99 -2.58 -9.25 -1.50
C MET A 99 -2.70 -10.77 -1.43
N CYS A 100 -3.90 -11.29 -1.68
CA CYS A 100 -4.23 -12.71 -1.64
C CYS A 100 -4.17 -13.32 -3.04
N MET A 101 -3.30 -14.31 -3.25
CA MET A 101 -3.13 -15.04 -4.50
C MET A 101 -3.99 -16.30 -4.53
N PRO A 102 -4.55 -16.70 -5.70
CA PRO A 102 -4.43 -16.02 -6.98
C PRO A 102 -5.23 -14.71 -7.04
N CYS A 103 -4.68 -13.69 -7.70
CA CYS A 103 -5.38 -12.44 -7.98
C CYS A 103 -5.20 -11.99 -9.44
N GLY A 104 -6.01 -11.01 -9.84
CA GLY A 104 -5.93 -10.40 -11.16
C GLY A 104 -4.81 -9.36 -11.27
N LYS A 105 -4.75 -8.69 -12.43
CA LYS A 105 -3.80 -7.59 -12.67
C LYS A 105 -4.07 -6.39 -11.74
N SER A 106 -5.34 -6.17 -11.38
CA SER A 106 -5.77 -5.12 -10.47
C SER A 106 -5.07 -5.23 -9.11
N GLY A 107 -5.14 -6.39 -8.44
CA GLY A 107 -4.51 -6.59 -7.13
C GLY A 107 -3.01 -6.26 -7.13
N HIS A 108 -2.30 -6.56 -8.22
CA HIS A 108 -0.88 -6.22 -8.37
C HIS A 108 -0.66 -4.70 -8.53
N LEU A 109 -1.50 -4.01 -9.31
CA LEU A 109 -1.45 -2.55 -9.50
C LEU A 109 -1.78 -1.81 -8.19
N GLU A 110 -2.77 -2.29 -7.45
CA GLU A 110 -3.18 -1.74 -6.17
C GLU A 110 -2.07 -1.92 -5.12
N LEU A 111 -1.53 -3.14 -4.99
CA LEU A 111 -0.40 -3.39 -4.10
C LEU A 111 0.78 -2.49 -4.48
N GLY A 112 1.16 -2.46 -5.76
CA GLY A 112 2.24 -1.62 -6.27
C GLY A 112 2.07 -0.14 -5.93
N THR A 113 0.85 0.39 -6.03
CA THR A 113 0.51 1.77 -5.62
C THR A 113 0.76 1.98 -4.13
N MET A 114 0.35 1.04 -3.28
CA MET A 114 0.62 1.11 -1.84
C MET A 114 2.13 1.07 -1.55
N LEU A 115 2.88 0.18 -2.20
CA LEU A 115 4.34 0.09 -2.05
C LEU A 115 5.02 1.39 -2.45
N ARG A 116 4.61 1.98 -3.57
CA ARG A 116 5.13 3.26 -4.06
C ARG A 116 4.90 4.40 -3.06
N ALA A 117 3.80 4.36 -2.31
CA ALA A 117 3.48 5.31 -1.26
C ALA A 117 4.26 5.10 0.06
N GLY A 118 5.16 4.10 0.12
CA GLY A 118 5.95 3.74 1.30
C GLY A 118 5.19 2.85 2.30
N LYS A 119 4.05 2.28 1.89
CA LYS A 119 3.23 1.44 2.76
C LYS A 119 3.76 0.01 2.78
N ARG A 120 3.48 -0.68 3.89
CA ARG A 120 3.82 -2.11 4.00
C ARG A 120 2.92 -2.93 3.11
N GLY A 121 3.50 -3.89 2.41
CA GLY A 121 2.77 -4.76 1.52
C GLY A 121 3.21 -6.19 1.66
N TYR A 122 2.25 -7.09 1.78
CA TYR A 122 2.48 -8.52 1.90
C TYR A 122 1.72 -9.28 0.84
N ILE A 123 2.21 -10.47 0.52
CA ILE A 123 1.57 -11.37 -0.43
C ILE A 123 1.31 -12.69 0.28
N LEU A 124 0.08 -13.19 0.21
CA LEU A 124 -0.32 -14.48 0.75
C LEU A 124 -0.72 -15.39 -0.41
N PHE A 125 -0.02 -16.50 -0.58
CA PHE A 125 -0.36 -17.55 -1.52
C PHE A 125 -1.25 -18.60 -0.85
N ASP A 126 -2.40 -18.89 -1.49
CA ASP A 126 -3.24 -20.05 -1.14
C ASP A 126 -2.52 -21.37 -1.39
N LYS A 127 -1.75 -21.42 -2.49
CA LYS A 127 -0.98 -22.56 -2.95
C LYS A 127 0.25 -22.10 -3.71
N GLU A 128 1.22 -22.98 -3.86
CA GLU A 128 2.39 -22.74 -4.70
C GLU A 128 1.95 -22.36 -6.13
N PRO A 129 2.40 -21.20 -6.66
CA PRO A 129 2.02 -20.78 -8.00
C PRO A 129 2.75 -21.61 -9.05
N GLU A 130 2.04 -21.98 -10.12
CA GLU A 130 2.65 -22.71 -11.25
C GLU A 130 3.71 -21.86 -11.96
N ARG A 131 3.44 -20.55 -12.11
CA ARG A 131 4.39 -19.58 -12.65
C ARG A 131 4.99 -18.76 -11.53
N TRP A 132 6.32 -18.71 -11.50
CA TRP A 132 7.04 -17.81 -10.62
C TRP A 132 7.15 -16.42 -11.26
N ASP A 133 6.89 -15.39 -10.45
CA ASP A 133 7.04 -14.00 -10.88
C ASP A 133 8.01 -13.28 -9.93
N VAL A 134 9.11 -12.80 -10.50
CA VAL A 134 10.20 -12.15 -9.77
C VAL A 134 9.78 -10.83 -9.15
N MET A 135 8.71 -10.19 -9.65
CA MET A 135 8.23 -8.89 -9.20
C MET A 135 7.56 -8.99 -7.82
N HIS A 136 7.20 -10.19 -7.34
CA HIS A 136 6.72 -10.35 -5.96
C HIS A 136 7.77 -9.93 -4.91
N GLN A 137 9.06 -9.85 -5.28
CA GLN A 137 10.13 -9.29 -4.44
C GLN A 137 9.93 -7.80 -4.10
N PHE A 138 9.04 -7.10 -4.81
CA PHE A 138 8.68 -5.74 -4.40
C PHE A 138 7.95 -5.73 -3.06
N ALA A 139 7.20 -6.77 -2.67
CA ALA A 139 6.53 -6.79 -1.37
C ALA A 139 7.54 -6.91 -0.20
N ASP A 140 7.12 -6.52 1.00
CA ASP A 140 7.92 -6.69 2.21
C ASP A 140 8.24 -8.16 2.46
N LYS A 141 7.21 -9.02 2.41
CA LYS A 141 7.32 -10.47 2.64
C LYS A 141 6.23 -11.22 1.88
N ILE A 142 6.55 -12.46 1.53
CA ILE A 142 5.66 -13.43 0.90
C ILE A 142 5.37 -14.55 1.90
N PHE A 143 4.12 -14.99 1.96
CA PHE A 143 3.66 -16.04 2.85
C PHE A 143 2.90 -17.11 2.07
N THR A 144 3.07 -18.37 2.48
CA THR A 144 2.29 -19.52 2.01
C THR A 144 1.40 -20.10 3.12
N ASP A 145 1.58 -19.66 4.36
CA ASP A 145 0.71 -19.97 5.50
C ASP A 145 0.17 -18.67 6.12
N LYS A 146 -1.15 -18.60 6.26
CA LYS A 146 -1.87 -17.51 6.92
C LYS A 146 -1.40 -17.27 8.36
N LYS A 147 -1.01 -18.31 9.10
CA LYS A 147 -0.52 -18.19 10.48
C LYS A 147 0.76 -17.36 10.57
N ASP A 148 1.64 -17.51 9.59
CA ASP A 148 2.90 -16.76 9.53
C ASP A 148 2.66 -15.30 9.20
N LEU A 149 1.74 -15.02 8.26
CA LEU A 149 1.28 -13.66 8.00
C LEU A 149 0.69 -13.01 9.27
N ILE A 150 -0.18 -13.72 9.99
CA ILE A 150 -0.78 -13.22 11.24
C ILE A 150 0.30 -12.96 12.29
N LYS A 151 1.31 -13.83 12.39
CA LYS A 151 2.45 -13.65 13.30
C LYS A 151 3.28 -12.42 12.95
N GLU A 152 3.54 -12.20 11.66
CA GLU A 152 4.22 -11.00 11.15
C GLU A 152 3.43 -9.74 11.51
N LEU A 153 2.12 -9.70 11.20
CA LEU A 153 1.26 -8.55 11.52
C LEU A 153 1.17 -8.31 13.04
N LYS A 154 1.18 -9.36 13.86
CA LYS A 154 1.23 -9.22 15.32
C LYS A 154 2.55 -8.63 15.81
N THR A 155 3.66 -8.88 15.13
CA THR A 155 4.98 -8.50 15.63
C THR A 155 5.44 -7.16 15.08
N ASN A 156 5.08 -6.88 13.83
CA ASN A 156 5.73 -5.84 13.05
C ASN A 156 4.77 -4.83 12.42
N ALA A 157 3.44 -4.97 12.47
CA ALA A 157 2.53 -4.10 11.72
C ALA A 157 2.77 -2.58 11.93
N GLY A 158 3.15 -2.16 13.14
CA GLY A 158 3.48 -0.78 13.48
C GLY A 158 4.85 -0.29 13.05
N LYS A 159 5.75 -1.20 12.70
CA LYS A 159 7.14 -0.88 12.35
C LYS A 159 7.22 -0.37 10.92
N PRO A 160 8.24 0.44 10.58
CA PRO A 160 8.50 0.83 9.20
C PRO A 160 8.77 -0.40 8.33
N SER A 161 8.64 -0.24 7.01
CA SER A 161 8.96 -1.32 6.07
C SER A 161 10.44 -1.69 6.21
N GLU A 162 10.78 -2.97 6.11
CA GLU A 162 12.20 -3.36 6.01
C GLU A 162 12.80 -2.92 4.66
N ARG A 163 11.95 -2.57 3.69
CA ARG A 163 12.31 -1.92 2.43
C ARG A 163 12.54 -0.41 2.60
N ASP A 164 12.33 0.16 3.80
CA ASP A 164 12.76 1.52 4.16
C ASP A 164 14.29 1.58 4.27
N ASP A 165 14.98 1.17 3.21
CA ASP A 165 16.14 1.92 2.81
C ASP A 165 15.61 3.30 2.43
N PHE A 166 16.15 4.31 3.10
CA PHE A 166 16.26 5.75 2.79
C PHE A 166 16.25 6.15 1.29
N CYS A 167 16.41 5.17 0.39
CA CYS A 167 16.36 5.10 -1.06
C CYS A 167 15.01 5.46 -1.73
N HIS A 168 14.04 6.08 -1.04
CA HIS A 168 12.90 6.69 -1.73
C HIS A 168 12.85 8.20 -1.57
N ALA A 169 13.13 8.78 -0.39
CA ALA A 169 13.23 10.25 -0.28
C ALA A 169 14.51 10.79 -0.93
N THR A 170 15.67 10.18 -0.66
CA THR A 170 16.94 10.59 -1.31
C THR A 170 17.01 10.15 -2.76
N THR A 171 16.41 9.02 -3.13
CA THR A 171 16.33 8.60 -4.54
C THR A 171 15.35 9.44 -5.33
N PHE A 172 14.23 9.90 -4.76
CA PHE A 172 13.34 10.84 -5.42
C PHE A 172 13.97 12.23 -5.55
N PHE A 173 14.69 12.72 -4.52
CA PHE A 173 15.48 13.95 -4.61
C PHE A 173 16.60 13.84 -5.66
N ASN A 174 17.31 12.70 -5.71
CA ASN A 174 18.35 12.43 -6.70
C ASN A 174 17.79 12.18 -8.12
N LEU A 175 16.60 11.58 -8.26
CA LEU A 175 15.92 11.44 -9.55
C LEU A 175 15.36 12.78 -10.02
N ALA A 176 14.75 13.59 -9.15
CA ALA A 176 14.25 14.93 -9.49
C ALA A 176 15.39 15.82 -9.99
N ARG A 177 16.54 15.83 -9.31
CA ARG A 177 17.77 16.52 -9.77
C ARG A 177 18.29 16.02 -11.12
N ARG A 178 18.09 14.75 -11.45
CA ARG A 178 18.53 14.14 -12.71
C ARG A 178 17.50 14.29 -13.85
N SER A 179 16.23 14.53 -13.53
CA SER A 179 15.11 14.51 -14.48
C SER A 179 14.64 15.90 -14.90
N GLY A 180 15.21 16.97 -14.33
CA GLY A 180 14.83 18.35 -14.66
C GLY A 180 13.40 18.73 -14.25
N LEU A 181 12.81 18.01 -13.29
CA LEU A 181 11.56 18.40 -12.66
C LEU A 181 11.77 19.71 -11.90
N ASP A 182 10.74 20.56 -11.84
CA ASP A 182 10.83 21.82 -11.10
C ASP A 182 11.23 21.52 -9.64
N GLU A 183 12.33 22.15 -9.22
CA GLU A 183 12.89 21.96 -7.88
C GLU A 183 11.86 22.36 -6.81
N GLY A 184 10.95 23.28 -7.12
CA GLY A 184 9.88 23.75 -6.22
C GLY A 184 8.93 22.66 -5.77
N ASP A 185 8.33 21.91 -6.71
CA ASP A 185 7.35 20.86 -6.40
C ASP A 185 7.98 19.67 -5.67
N SER A 186 9.21 19.32 -6.06
CA SER A 186 9.96 18.21 -5.46
C SER A 186 10.38 18.53 -4.02
N LYS A 187 10.84 19.76 -3.75
CA LYS A 187 11.13 20.24 -2.39
C LYS A 187 9.87 20.30 -1.53
N THR A 188 8.76 20.75 -2.12
CA THR A 188 7.45 20.82 -1.42
C THR A 188 6.98 19.44 -1.00
N TYR A 189 6.97 18.46 -1.90
CA TYR A 189 6.59 17.09 -1.58
C TYR A 189 7.45 16.46 -0.48
N VAL A 190 8.78 16.63 -0.56
CA VAL A 190 9.71 16.12 0.48
C VAL A 190 9.44 16.81 1.81
N ARG A 191 9.20 18.13 1.81
CA ARG A 191 8.90 18.91 3.00
C ARG A 191 7.59 18.47 3.65
N GLU A 192 6.51 18.33 2.88
CA GLU A 192 5.20 17.88 3.37
C GLU A 192 5.28 16.48 3.99
N ARG A 193 5.98 15.55 3.31
CA ARG A 193 6.20 14.21 3.86
C ARG A 193 7.03 14.24 5.14
N MET A 194 8.11 14.99 5.16
CA MET A 194 8.94 15.12 6.36
C MET A 194 8.17 15.74 7.53
N GLN A 195 7.34 16.75 7.26
CA GLN A 195 6.50 17.39 8.27
C GLN A 195 5.40 16.45 8.79
N TYR A 196 4.73 15.69 7.93
CA TYR A 196 3.77 14.65 8.34
C TYR A 196 4.41 13.64 9.30
N TYR A 197 5.61 13.16 8.99
CA TYR A 197 6.34 12.24 9.88
C TYR A 197 6.75 12.93 11.19
N TRP A 198 7.22 14.18 11.14
CA TRP A 198 7.63 14.94 12.32
C TRP A 198 6.46 15.20 13.28
N GLU A 199 5.29 15.51 12.75
CA GLU A 199 4.08 15.75 13.53
C GLU A 199 3.57 14.47 14.21
N GLY A 200 3.78 13.31 13.60
CA GLY A 200 3.46 12.01 14.19
C GLY A 200 4.37 11.56 15.35
N LEU A 201 5.50 12.23 15.58
CA LEU A 201 6.45 11.87 16.64
C LEU A 201 6.03 12.36 18.03
N SER A 202 6.32 11.56 19.06
CA SER A 202 6.21 11.99 20.46
C SER A 202 7.26 13.05 20.83
N ARG A 203 7.04 13.80 21.92
CA ARG A 203 7.97 14.83 22.40
C ARG A 203 9.40 14.31 22.63
N LYS A 204 9.53 13.07 23.11
CA LYS A 204 10.83 12.45 23.35
C LYS A 204 11.56 12.16 22.04
N GLU A 205 10.86 11.59 21.06
CA GLU A 205 11.42 11.26 19.75
C GLU A 205 11.78 12.50 18.94
N ARG A 206 10.99 13.58 19.04
CA ARG A 206 11.35 14.87 18.44
C ARG A 206 12.66 15.41 19.01
N GLY A 207 12.86 15.35 20.32
CA GLY A 207 14.11 15.79 20.95
C GLY A 207 15.33 15.01 20.50
N GLU A 208 15.18 13.71 20.23
CA GLU A 208 16.28 12.85 19.73
C GLU A 208 16.60 13.11 18.23
N LEU A 209 15.62 13.59 17.46
CA LEU A 209 15.72 13.77 16.01
C LEU A 209 15.84 15.23 15.54
N GLU A 210 15.72 16.19 16.43
CA GLU A 210 15.64 17.63 16.12
C GLU A 210 16.79 18.11 15.25
N HIS A 211 18.02 17.67 15.54
CA HIS A 211 19.19 18.06 14.76
C HIS A 211 19.15 17.49 13.33
N GLN A 212 18.72 16.23 13.16
CA GLN A 212 18.65 15.58 11.86
C GLN A 212 17.49 16.15 11.02
N TYR A 213 16.33 16.34 11.63
CA TYR A 213 15.17 16.96 10.99
C TYR A 213 15.50 18.38 10.54
N THR A 214 16.09 19.20 11.42
CA THR A 214 16.46 20.58 11.08
C THR A 214 17.47 20.63 9.93
N SER A 215 18.49 19.77 9.95
CA SER A 215 19.51 19.72 8.89
C SER A 215 18.92 19.29 7.53
N LEU A 216 18.00 18.32 7.52
CA LEU A 216 17.28 17.91 6.31
C LEU A 216 16.32 18.99 5.82
N MET A 217 15.61 19.66 6.73
CA MET A 217 14.72 20.77 6.39
C MET A 217 15.48 21.97 5.82
N GLU A 218 16.73 22.21 6.23
CA GLU A 218 17.62 23.21 5.63
C GLU A 218 18.08 22.86 4.22
N LEU A 219 18.36 21.58 3.96
CA LEU A 219 18.76 21.11 2.62
C LEU A 219 17.64 21.22 1.58
N ILE A 220 16.39 21.25 2.01
CA ILE A 220 15.20 21.37 1.17
C ILE A 220 14.53 22.76 1.24
N LYS A 221 15.17 23.74 1.91
CA LYS A 221 14.81 25.16 1.73
C LYS A 221 15.15 25.62 0.31
#